data_AF-A0A1D2REE3-F1
#
_entry.id   AF-A0A1D2REE3-F1
#
_cell.length_a   1.000
_cell.length_b   1.000
_cell.length_c   1.000
_cell.angle_alpha   90.00
_cell.angle_beta   90.00
_cell.angle_gamma   90.00
#
_symmetry.space_group_name_H-M   'P 1'
#
loop_
_entity.id
_entity.type
_entity.pdbx_description
1 polymer ?
#
loop_
_entity_poly.entity_id
_entity_poly.type
_entity_poly.pdbx_seq_one_letter_code
_entity_poly.pdbx_strand_id
1 'polypeptide(L)' 'MYSRFLEESAKITMNKKLSEASEKIYESGKLFSKIGLLFKNAGNDQNINEKIEIASEAFKRIADIEEEAFNCLSTGIK' A
#
# COMPACT_ATOMS: atom_id res chain seq x y z
N MET A 1 3.28 -1.63 8.92
CA MET A 1 4.23 -2.50 9.66
C MET A 1 5.45 -2.83 8.79
N TYR A 2 5.24 -3.32 7.57
CA TYR A 2 6.34 -3.64 6.63
C TYR A 2 7.12 -2.43 6.11
N SER A 3 6.49 -1.28 5.86
CA SER A 3 7.21 -0.06 5.43
C SER A 3 8.29 0.36 6.43
N ARG A 4 7.94 0.50 7.72
CA ARG A 4 8.90 0.88 8.77
C ARG A 4 10.08 -0.10 8.87
N PHE A 5 9.84 -1.39 8.72
CA PHE A 5 10.93 -2.39 8.71
C PHE A 5 11.88 -2.18 7.52
N LEU A 6 11.33 -1.96 6.33
CA LEU A 6 12.11 -1.69 5.12
C LEU A 6 12.89 -0.37 5.22
N GLU A 7 12.28 0.66 5.78
CA GLU A 7 12.92 1.97 6.02
C GLU A 7 14.14 1.84 6.94
N GLU A 8 13.98 1.18 8.09
CA GLU A 8 15.09 0.98 9.03
C GLU A 8 16.18 0.08 8.44
N SER A 9 15.80 -0.96 7.69
CA SER A 9 16.75 -1.81 6.98
C SER A 9 17.53 -1.04 5.90
N ALA A 10 16.88 -0.12 5.19
CA ALA A 10 17.52 0.76 4.22
C ALA A 10 18.55 1.69 4.87
N LYS A 11 18.26 2.22 6.07
CA LYS A 11 19.20 3.06 6.83
C LYS A 11 20.45 2.29 7.26
N ILE A 12 20.29 1.04 7.69
CA ILE A 12 21.41 0.18 8.13
C ILE A 12 22.27 -0.27 6.94
N THR A 13 21.64 -0.65 5.83
CA THR A 13 22.32 -1.25 4.67
C THR A 13 22.70 -0.24 3.58
N MET A 14 22.28 1.03 3.71
CA MET A 14 22.35 2.07 2.68
C MET A 14 21.74 1.65 1.32
N ASN A 15 20.82 0.68 1.32
CA ASN A 15 20.22 0.17 0.10
C ASN A 15 19.01 1.01 -0.32
N LYS A 16 19.18 1.79 -1.39
CA LYS A 16 18.13 2.66 -1.94
C LYS A 16 16.87 1.91 -2.36
N LYS A 17 16.99 0.67 -2.85
CA LYS A 17 15.83 -0.14 -3.26
C LYS A 17 14.93 -0.52 -2.08
N LEU A 18 15.50 -0.69 -0.89
CA LEU A 18 14.71 -0.91 0.33
C LEU A 18 13.93 0.34 0.73
N SER A 19 14.51 1.52 0.53
CA SER A 19 13.81 2.81 0.74
C SER A 19 12.66 2.99 -0.24
N GLU A 20 12.89 2.73 -1.52
CA GLU A 20 11.86 2.81 -2.57
C GLU A 20 10.70 1.83 -2.31
N ALA A 21 11.02 0.58 -1.93
CA ALA A 21 10.01 -0.40 -1.55
C ALA A 21 9.25 0.02 -0.28
N SER A 22 9.92 0.61 0.70
CA SER A 22 9.28 1.14 1.91
C SER A 22 8.22 2.20 1.59
N GLU A 23 8.56 3.16 0.72
CA GLU A 23 7.65 4.22 0.30
C GLU A 23 6.41 3.67 -0.41
N LYS A 24 6.60 2.71 -1.32
CA LYS A 24 5.49 2.03 -2.02
C LYS A 24 4.55 1.33 -1.04
N ILE A 25 5.09 0.54 -0.10
CA ILE A 25 4.31 -0.15 0.92
C ILE A 25 3.62 0.84 1.89
N TYR A 26 4.22 2.01 2.12
CA TYR A 26 3.57 3.06 2.91
C TYR A 26 2.37 3.67 2.19
N GLU A 27 2.50 3.94 0.88
CA GLU A 27 1.39 4.43 0.06
C GLU A 27 0.26 3.39 -0.07
N SER A 28 0.58 2.10 -0.22
CA SER A 28 -0.44 1.04 -0.22
C SER A 28 -1.22 1.01 1.12
N GLY A 29 -0.53 1.15 2.25
CA GLY A 29 -1.14 1.23 3.58
C GLY A 29 -2.04 2.45 3.79
N LYS A 30 -1.70 3.61 3.20
CA LYS A 30 -2.57 4.79 3.20
C LYS A 30 -3.84 4.55 2.40
N LEU A 31 -3.73 3.97 1.22
CA LEU A 31 -4.90 3.64 0.39
C LEU A 31 -5.82 2.66 1.11
N PHE A 32 -5.26 1.62 1.74
CA PHE A 32 -6.03 0.68 2.54
C PHE A 32 -6.78 1.38 3.69
N SER A 33 -6.12 2.32 4.37
CA SER A 33 -6.75 3.11 5.43
C SER A 33 -7.89 3.99 4.89
N LYS A 34 -7.75 4.55 3.68
CA LYS A 34 -8.82 5.31 3.01
C LYS A 34 -10.03 4.43 2.68
N ILE A 35 -9.81 3.18 2.25
CA ILE A 35 -10.89 2.21 2.04
C ILE A 35 -11.64 1.95 3.36
N GLY A 36 -10.93 1.75 4.47
CA GLY A 36 -11.56 1.61 5.79
C GLY A 36 -12.44 2.81 6.16
N LEU A 37 -11.99 4.03 5.85
CA LEU A 37 -12.76 5.26 6.11
C LEU A 37 -14.00 5.38 5.21
N LEU A 38 -13.95 4.91 3.97
CA LEU A 38 -15.09 4.88 3.05
C LEU A 38 -16.29 4.13 3.65
N PHE A 39 -16.03 3.05 4.39
CA PHE A 39 -17.07 2.20 4.99
C PHE A 39 -17.34 2.47 6.48
N LYS A 40 -16.77 3.54 7.06
CA LYS A 40 -16.95 3.88 8.47
C LYS A 40 -18.43 3.99 8.89
N ASN A 41 -19.29 4.46 7.99
CA ASN A 41 -20.73 4.63 8.20
C ASN A 41 -21.59 3.74 7.30
N ALA A 42 -21.04 2.61 6.83
CA ALA A 42 -21.68 1.76 5.81
C ALA A 42 -23.11 1.31 6.15
N GLY A 43 -23.46 1.22 7.44
CA GLY A 43 -24.82 0.85 7.88
C GLY A 43 -25.92 1.84 7.52
N ASN A 44 -25.60 3.10 7.24
CA ASN A 44 -26.56 4.17 6.93
C ASN A 44 -26.38 4.77 5.53
N ASP A 45 -25.45 4.23 4.72
CA ASP A 45 -25.13 4.78 3.41
C ASP A 45 -26.09 4.31 2.32
N GLN A 46 -26.73 5.25 1.63
CA GLN A 46 -27.58 4.97 0.47
C GLN A 46 -26.77 4.64 -0.80
N ASN A 47 -25.49 5.07 -0.86
CA ASN A 47 -24.62 4.91 -2.04
C ASN A 47 -23.55 3.83 -1.84
N ILE A 48 -23.91 2.69 -1.24
CA ILE A 48 -22.93 1.65 -0.92
C ILE A 48 -22.29 1.02 -2.16
N ASN A 49 -23.03 0.89 -3.26
CA ASN A 49 -22.52 0.32 -4.51
C ASN A 49 -21.39 1.16 -5.12
N GLU A 50 -21.52 2.49 -5.11
CA GLU A 50 -20.48 3.41 -5.58
C GLU A 50 -19.22 3.31 -4.71
N LYS A 51 -19.40 3.18 -3.39
CA LYS A 51 -18.27 2.99 -2.46
C LYS A 51 -17.56 1.65 -2.67
N ILE A 52 -18.30 0.59 -3.00
CA ILE A 52 -17.73 -0.71 -3.35
C ILE A 52 -16.91 -0.61 -4.63
N GLU A 53 -17.38 0.13 -5.63
CA GLU A 53 -16.64 0.35 -6.88
C GLU A 53 -15.33 1.11 -6.61
N ILE A 54 -15.39 2.23 -5.89
CA ILE A 54 -14.21 3.02 -5.49
C ILE A 54 -13.22 2.16 -4.68
N ALA A 55 -13.72 1.36 -3.75
CA ALA A 55 -12.87 0.47 -2.96
C ALA A 55 -12.23 -0.62 -3.81
N SER A 56 -12.95 -1.16 -4.80
CA SER A 56 -12.44 -2.18 -5.72
C SER A 56 -11.33 -1.63 -6.60
N GLU A 57 -11.46 -0.41 -7.11
CA GLU A 57 -10.39 0.27 -7.85
C GLU A 57 -9.18 0.55 -6.95
N ALA A 58 -9.42 1.01 -5.72
CA ALA A 58 -8.35 1.25 -4.76
C ALA A 58 -7.61 -0.04 -4.41
N PHE A 59 -8.30 -1.19 -4.29
CA PHE A 59 -7.66 -2.49 -4.06
C PHE A 59 -6.82 -2.95 -5.25
N LYS A 60 -7.27 -2.74 -6.49
CA LYS A 60 -6.45 -3.03 -7.68
C LYS A 60 -5.15 -2.22 -7.64
N ARG A 61 -5.26 -0.93 -7.35
CA ARG A 61 -4.09 -0.05 -7.24
C ARG A 61 -3.14 -0.44 -6.10
N ILE A 62 -3.68 -0.93 -4.97
CA ILE A 62 -2.87 -1.49 -3.88
C ILE A 62 -2.07 -2.70 -4.39
N ALA A 63 -2.72 -3.61 -5.11
CA ALA A 63 -2.05 -4.80 -5.66
C ALA A 63 -0.92 -4.42 -6.62
N ASP A 64 -1.15 -3.47 -7.53
CA ASP A 64 -0.12 -2.97 -8.45
C ASP A 64 1.09 -2.39 -7.70
N ILE A 65 0.85 -1.57 -6.66
CA ILE A 65 1.91 -0.97 -5.83
C ILE A 65 2.71 -2.03 -5.08
N GLU A 66 2.04 -3.05 -4.54
CA GLU A 66 2.69 -4.13 -3.80
C GLU A 66 3.51 -5.05 -4.71
N GLU A 67 3.03 -5.29 -5.94
CA GLU A 67 3.79 -6.01 -6.97
C GLU A 67 5.04 -5.21 -7.39
N GLU A 68 4.91 -3.90 -7.62
CA GLU A 68 6.06 -3.04 -7.88
C GLU A 68 7.07 -3.05 -6.73
N ALA A 69 6.59 -2.98 -5.47
CA ALA A 69 7.45 -3.06 -4.30
C ALA A 69 8.19 -4.41 -4.23
N PHE A 70 7.50 -5.51 -4.51
CA PHE A 70 8.12 -6.84 -4.59
C PHE A 70 9.19 -6.90 -5.68
N ASN A 71 8.92 -6.34 -6.87
CA ASN A 71 9.87 -6.30 -7.98
C ASN A 71 11.10 -5.43 -7.66
N CYS A 72 10.93 -4.31 -6.93
CA CYS A 72 12.04 -3.52 -6.41
C CYS A 72 12.93 -4.35 -5.47
N LEU A 73 12.33 -5.16 -4.59
CA LEU A 73 13.05 -6.01 -3.64
C LEU A 73 13.75 -7.18 -4.34
N SER A 74 13.06 -7.88 -5.24
CA SER A 74 13.59 -9.06 -5.94
C SER A 74 14.77 -8.73 -6.85
N THR A 75 14.77 -7.53 -7.43
CA THR A 75 15.91 -7.03 -8.22
C THR A 75 17.03 -6.41 -7.37
N GLY A 76 16.77 -6.11 -6.10
CA GLY A 76 17.73 -5.49 -5.17
C GLY A 76 18.53 -6.46 -4.32
N ILE A 77 18.09 -7.72 -4.28
CA ILE A 77 18.80 -8.84 -3.64
C ILE A 77 19.47 -9.64 -4.77
N LYS A 78 20.65 -9.18 -5.20
CA LYS A 78 21.58 -9.93 -6.05
C LYS A 78 22.99 -9.77 -5.52
#